data_AF-R9K7V3-F1
#
_entry.id   AF-R9K7V3-F1
#
_cell.length_a   1.000
_cell.length_b   1.000
_cell.length_c   1.000
_cell.angle_alpha   90.00
_cell.angle_beta   90.00
_cell.angle_gamma   90.00
#
_symmetry.space_group_name_H-M   'P 1'
#
loop_
_entity.id
_entity.type
_entity.pdbx_description
1 polymer ?
#
loop_
_entity_poly.entity_id
_entity_poly.type
_entity_poly.pdbx_seq_one_letter_code
_entity_poly.pdbx_strand_id
1 'polypeptide(L)'
;MIGKEPTIHIGAVANALERKCIQTERGNINREIIKNNLLLEQAKEMLMLAKQELHSAQYATYKSTQIKNAAVSREKCQQVGIEVMEMIAKVRERKSRLDLPIVSGKHLRKISDRNRKSNAAALDSQSADNAEKFITTRKIDSFESLAKFTADREQKYQQLETVHLSKRQKLNRLKELPKMYALYAPIQATYKESQSLKGLAKMRYDKEHKDSLSKYPELKERMQSLLQNGEKITPKQWNAEIQSLQSEYDSIGKEQTKTATELAYAEVISYNKKNLDRELENESRQHNRQQGRPKRREEAI
;
A
#
# COMPACT_ATOMS: atom_id res chain seq x y z
N MET A 1 -29.93 -15.53 -51.99
CA MET A 1 -29.81 -14.33 -52.85
C MET A 1 -30.82 -14.46 -53.96
N ILE A 2 -31.68 -13.47 -54.16
CA ILE A 2 -32.62 -13.44 -55.29
C ILE A 2 -31.83 -13.03 -56.53
N GLY A 3 -31.71 -13.94 -57.50
CA GLY A 3 -30.96 -13.72 -58.75
C GLY A 3 -31.77 -12.92 -59.77
N LYS A 4 -31.11 -12.45 -60.83
CA LYS A 4 -31.83 -11.85 -61.98
C LYS A 4 -32.72 -12.90 -62.62
N GLU A 5 -33.96 -12.54 -62.90
CA GLU A 5 -34.89 -13.44 -63.59
C GLU A 5 -34.58 -13.43 -65.10
N PRO A 6 -34.40 -14.60 -65.74
CA PRO A 6 -34.09 -14.67 -67.16
C PRO A 6 -35.30 -14.28 -68.01
N THR A 7 -35.07 -13.55 -69.10
CA THR A 7 -36.12 -13.24 -70.08
C THR A 7 -36.61 -14.49 -70.80
N ILE A 8 -37.90 -14.55 -71.11
CA ILE A 8 -38.52 -15.65 -71.84
C ILE A 8 -38.25 -15.57 -73.35
N HIS A 9 -38.15 -16.72 -74.01
CA HIS A 9 -37.88 -16.78 -75.45
C HIS A 9 -39.08 -16.25 -76.27
N ILE A 10 -38.81 -15.27 -77.14
CA ILE A 10 -39.79 -14.70 -78.07
C ILE A 10 -39.80 -15.56 -79.34
N GLY A 11 -40.92 -16.25 -79.62
CA GLY A 11 -41.08 -17.05 -80.83
C GLY A 11 -41.09 -16.21 -82.11
N ALA A 12 -40.83 -16.82 -83.27
CA ALA A 12 -40.63 -16.15 -84.55
C ALA A 12 -41.75 -15.18 -84.97
N VAL A 13 -43.02 -15.55 -84.74
CA VAL A 13 -44.20 -14.73 -85.06
C VAL A 13 -44.27 -13.47 -84.17
N ALA A 14 -44.05 -13.63 -82.87
CA ALA A 14 -44.07 -12.51 -81.91
C ALA A 14 -42.89 -11.55 -82.15
N ASN A 15 -41.73 -12.07 -82.55
CA ASN A 15 -40.55 -11.27 -82.87
C ASN A 15 -40.77 -10.40 -84.13
N ALA A 16 -41.46 -10.93 -85.15
CA ALA A 16 -41.79 -10.18 -86.37
C ALA A 16 -42.77 -9.02 -86.09
N LEU A 17 -43.69 -9.18 -85.14
CA LEU A 17 -44.63 -8.14 -84.72
C LEU A 17 -43.96 -7.04 -83.90
N GLU A 18 -43.08 -7.40 -82.96
CA GLU A 18 -42.32 -6.42 -82.15
C GLU A 18 -41.38 -5.56 -83.03
N ARG A 19 -40.79 -6.14 -84.09
CA ARG A 19 -40.00 -5.37 -85.08
C ARG A 19 -40.82 -4.34 -85.87
N LYS A 20 -42.13 -4.58 -86.00
CA LYS A 20 -43.08 -3.62 -86.58
C LYS A 20 -43.69 -2.68 -85.53
N CYS A 21 -43.10 -2.61 -84.33
CA CYS A 21 -43.57 -1.81 -83.19
C CYS A 21 -44.95 -2.21 -82.65
N ILE A 22 -45.38 -3.46 -82.84
CA ILE A 22 -46.64 -4.00 -82.30
C ILE A 22 -46.31 -4.80 -81.04
N GLN A 23 -46.87 -4.38 -79.90
CA GLN A 23 -46.60 -5.02 -78.61
C GLN A 23 -47.25 -6.41 -78.53
N THR A 24 -46.49 -7.37 -78.03
CA THR A 24 -46.92 -8.74 -77.77
C THR A 24 -46.89 -9.03 -76.27
N GLU A 25 -47.73 -9.95 -75.80
CA GLU A 25 -47.78 -10.32 -74.38
C GLU A 25 -46.42 -10.82 -73.87
N ARG A 26 -45.72 -11.65 -74.67
CA ARG A 26 -44.36 -12.12 -74.32
C ARG A 26 -43.32 -11.01 -74.33
N GLY A 27 -43.44 -10.02 -75.23
CA GLY A 27 -42.59 -8.83 -75.22
C GLY A 27 -42.84 -7.94 -74.01
N ASN A 28 -44.10 -7.81 -73.58
CA ASN A 28 -44.48 -7.08 -72.36
C ASN A 28 -43.91 -7.75 -71.11
N ILE A 29 -44.01 -9.07 -71.01
CA ILE A 29 -43.41 -9.85 -69.91
C ILE A 29 -41.88 -9.63 -69.86
N ASN A 30 -41.19 -9.67 -71.00
CA ASN A 30 -39.74 -9.41 -71.03
C ASN A 30 -39.38 -7.97 -70.65
N ARG A 31 -40.15 -6.97 -71.08
CA ARG A 31 -39.96 -5.58 -70.65
C ARG A 31 -40.13 -5.43 -69.14
N GLU A 32 -41.09 -6.13 -68.55
CA GLU A 32 -41.33 -6.15 -67.11
C GLU A 32 -40.21 -6.85 -66.33
N ILE A 33 -39.75 -8.01 -66.80
CA ILE A 33 -38.58 -8.73 -66.24
C ILE A 33 -37.34 -7.83 -66.24
N ILE A 34 -37.08 -7.10 -67.34
CA ILE A 34 -35.95 -6.18 -67.43
C ILE A 34 -36.08 -5.02 -66.43
N LYS A 35 -37.27 -4.43 -66.30
CA LYS A 35 -37.54 -3.35 -65.31
C LYS A 35 -37.35 -3.85 -63.88
N ASN A 36 -37.87 -5.04 -63.56
CA ASN A 36 -37.74 -5.64 -62.23
C ASN A 36 -36.28 -5.98 -61.90
N ASN A 37 -35.53 -6.50 -62.87
CA ASN A 37 -34.11 -6.76 -62.70
C ASN A 37 -33.29 -5.47 -62.52
N LEU A 38 -33.65 -4.38 -63.19
CA LEU A 38 -33.02 -3.07 -63.00
C LEU A 38 -33.27 -2.53 -61.58
N LEU A 39 -34.52 -2.59 -61.11
CA LEU A 39 -34.89 -2.20 -59.74
C LEU A 39 -34.18 -3.08 -58.70
N LEU A 40 -34.05 -4.38 -58.97
CA LEU A 40 -33.33 -5.33 -58.11
C LEU A 40 -31.84 -4.96 -57.97
N GLU A 41 -31.18 -4.56 -59.05
CA GLU A 41 -29.78 -4.13 -58.99
C GLU A 41 -29.63 -2.81 -58.23
N GLN A 42 -30.50 -1.82 -58.47
CA GLN A 42 -30.51 -0.57 -57.70
C GLN A 42 -30.73 -0.82 -56.20
N ALA A 43 -31.63 -1.73 -55.84
CA ALA A 43 -31.87 -2.11 -54.45
C ALA A 43 -30.65 -2.79 -53.81
N LYS A 44 -29.91 -3.62 -54.56
CA LYS A 44 -28.66 -4.23 -54.09
C LYS A 44 -27.57 -3.19 -53.87
N GLU A 45 -27.41 -2.23 -54.78
CA GLU A 45 -26.45 -1.14 -54.65
C GLU A 45 -26.74 -0.28 -53.42
N MET A 46 -28.00 0.13 -53.24
CA MET A 46 -28.42 0.88 -52.04
C MET A 46 -28.17 0.09 -50.74
N LEU A 47 -28.46 -1.22 -50.73
CA LEU A 47 -28.19 -2.08 -49.59
C LEU A 47 -26.69 -2.20 -49.30
N MET A 48 -25.84 -2.23 -50.33
CA MET A 48 -24.39 -2.29 -50.19
C MET A 48 -23.84 -1.00 -49.56
N LEU A 49 -24.30 0.16 -50.04
CA LEU A 49 -23.95 1.47 -49.49
C LEU A 49 -24.41 1.59 -48.03
N ALA A 50 -25.67 1.24 -47.73
CA ALA A 50 -26.19 1.27 -46.37
C ALA A 50 -25.41 0.36 -45.40
N LYS A 51 -24.96 -0.81 -45.86
CA LYS A 51 -24.09 -1.70 -45.06
C LYS A 51 -22.71 -1.09 -44.80
N GLN A 52 -22.13 -0.42 -45.78
CA GLN A 52 -20.84 0.24 -45.63
C GLN A 52 -20.93 1.43 -44.66
N GLU A 53 -21.99 2.23 -44.74
CA GLU A 53 -22.25 3.32 -43.80
C GLU A 53 -22.52 2.82 -42.38
N LEU A 54 -23.27 1.73 -42.23
CA LEU A 54 -23.47 1.09 -40.92
C LEU A 54 -22.14 0.63 -40.34
N HIS A 55 -21.27 0.01 -41.14
CA HIS A 55 -19.97 -0.46 -40.70
C HIS A 55 -19.05 0.70 -40.29
N SER A 56 -19.03 1.79 -41.06
CA SER A 56 -18.22 2.97 -40.73
C SER A 56 -18.74 3.68 -39.48
N ALA A 57 -20.06 3.79 -39.31
CA ALA A 57 -20.69 4.35 -38.11
C ALA A 57 -20.43 3.48 -36.86
N GLN A 58 -20.47 2.15 -37.00
CA GLN A 58 -20.11 1.22 -35.93
C GLN A 58 -18.63 1.36 -35.55
N TYR A 59 -17.73 1.44 -36.53
CA TYR A 59 -16.30 1.63 -36.29
C TYR A 59 -16.02 2.98 -35.63
N ALA A 60 -16.68 4.06 -36.07
CA ALA A 60 -16.57 5.38 -35.46
C ALA A 60 -17.09 5.39 -34.02
N THR A 61 -18.21 4.70 -33.76
CA THR A 61 -18.77 4.54 -32.42
C THR A 61 -17.80 3.78 -31.53
N TYR A 62 -17.32 2.61 -31.96
CA TYR A 62 -16.33 1.79 -31.24
C TYR A 62 -15.05 2.58 -30.93
N LYS A 63 -14.49 3.29 -31.91
CA LYS A 63 -13.30 4.11 -31.72
C LYS A 63 -13.58 5.26 -30.75
N SER A 64 -14.75 5.89 -30.82
CA SER A 64 -15.19 6.92 -29.87
C SER A 64 -15.34 6.38 -28.45
N THR A 65 -15.95 5.21 -28.25
CA THR A 65 -16.04 4.57 -26.93
C THR A 65 -14.67 4.20 -26.38
N GLN A 66 -13.76 3.66 -27.22
CA GLN A 66 -12.40 3.36 -26.79
C GLN A 66 -11.63 4.63 -26.38
N ILE A 67 -11.79 5.73 -27.12
CA ILE A 67 -11.20 7.03 -26.75
C ILE A 67 -11.81 7.55 -25.45
N LYS A 68 -13.14 7.49 -25.28
CA LYS A 68 -13.83 7.90 -24.04
C LYS A 68 -13.39 7.05 -22.84
N ASN A 69 -13.28 5.74 -22.99
CA ASN A 69 -12.83 4.85 -21.93
C ASN A 69 -11.36 5.09 -21.53
N ALA A 70 -10.49 5.37 -22.52
CA ALA A 70 -9.11 5.74 -22.27
C ALA A 70 -8.98 7.14 -21.63
N ALA A 71 -9.84 8.09 -22.01
CA ALA A 71 -9.91 9.42 -21.41
C ALA A 71 -10.43 9.34 -19.97
N VAL A 72 -11.53 8.63 -19.70
CA VAL A 72 -12.05 8.36 -18.35
C VAL A 72 -11.03 7.64 -17.49
N SER A 73 -10.26 6.69 -18.05
CA SER A 73 -9.18 6.04 -17.32
C SER A 73 -8.02 6.99 -17.02
N ARG A 74 -7.67 7.92 -17.94
CA ARG A 74 -6.66 8.95 -17.68
C ARG A 74 -7.13 10.00 -16.69
N GLU A 75 -8.38 10.44 -16.76
CA GLU A 75 -8.99 11.42 -15.86
C GLU A 75 -9.13 10.83 -14.46
N LYS A 76 -9.56 9.57 -14.36
CA LYS A 76 -9.55 8.79 -13.11
C LYS A 76 -8.13 8.57 -12.59
N CYS A 77 -7.12 8.30 -13.44
CA CYS A 77 -5.71 8.25 -13.04
C CYS A 77 -5.10 9.63 -12.73
N GLN A 78 -5.67 10.72 -13.21
CA GLN A 78 -5.28 12.10 -12.88
C GLN A 78 -5.96 12.58 -11.59
N GLN A 79 -7.16 12.08 -11.26
CA GLN A 79 -7.82 12.26 -9.96
C GLN A 79 -7.27 11.34 -8.87
N VAL A 80 -6.72 10.19 -9.22
CA VAL A 80 -6.10 9.25 -8.27
C VAL A 80 -4.68 9.72 -7.97
N GLY A 81 -4.54 10.43 -6.83
CA GLY A 81 -3.32 11.12 -6.39
C GLY A 81 -3.59 12.46 -5.73
N ILE A 82 -4.81 12.98 -5.87
CA ILE A 82 -5.17 14.34 -5.50
C ILE A 82 -5.70 14.46 -4.08
N GLU A 83 -6.50 13.52 -3.55
CA GLU A 83 -7.26 13.78 -2.30
C GLU A 83 -6.40 14.11 -1.08
N VAL A 84 -5.34 13.34 -0.84
CA VAL A 84 -4.47 13.55 0.33
C VAL A 84 -3.55 14.76 0.10
N MET A 85 -3.07 14.96 -1.13
CA MET A 85 -2.26 16.12 -1.53
C MET A 85 -3.07 17.42 -1.46
N GLU A 86 -4.32 17.43 -1.95
CA GLU A 86 -5.27 18.54 -1.84
C GLU A 86 -5.59 18.85 -0.39
N MET A 87 -5.81 17.83 0.45
CA MET A 87 -6.05 18.07 1.86
C MET A 87 -4.86 18.77 2.49
N ILE A 88 -3.63 18.32 2.20
CA ILE A 88 -2.41 18.99 2.69
C ILE A 88 -2.31 20.42 2.15
N ALA A 89 -2.60 20.65 0.86
CA ALA A 89 -2.60 21.99 0.26
C ALA A 89 -3.65 22.91 0.91
N LYS A 90 -4.88 22.42 1.11
CA LYS A 90 -5.98 23.17 1.76
C LYS A 90 -5.64 23.48 3.22
N VAL A 91 -5.06 22.54 3.95
CA VAL A 91 -4.58 22.82 5.31
C VAL A 91 -3.46 23.85 5.26
N ARG A 92 -2.49 23.74 4.35
CA ARG A 92 -1.38 24.69 4.17
C ARG A 92 -1.85 26.12 3.89
N GLU A 93 -2.86 26.28 3.05
CA GLU A 93 -3.46 27.58 2.73
C GLU A 93 -4.14 28.22 3.95
N ARG A 94 -4.83 27.42 4.78
CA ARG A 94 -5.53 27.89 5.99
C ARG A 94 -4.59 28.09 7.17
N LYS A 95 -3.65 27.17 7.32
CA LYS A 95 -2.68 27.05 8.41
C LYS A 95 -1.36 26.65 7.77
N SER A 96 -0.32 27.47 7.90
CA SER A 96 0.96 27.21 7.24
C SER A 96 1.63 25.86 7.59
N ARG A 97 1.09 25.11 8.56
CA ARG A 97 1.61 23.84 9.08
C ARG A 97 0.48 22.85 9.36
N LEU A 98 0.78 21.55 9.35
CA LEU A 98 -0.15 20.51 9.78
C LEU A 98 -0.23 20.45 11.31
N ASP A 99 -1.44 20.33 11.86
CA ASP A 99 -1.67 20.19 13.29
C ASP A 99 -1.22 18.81 13.77
N LEU A 100 -0.50 18.76 14.89
CA LEU A 100 -0.04 17.49 15.46
C LEU A 100 -1.07 16.93 16.46
N PRO A 101 -1.40 15.64 16.40
CA PRO A 101 -2.21 14.97 17.41
C PRO A 101 -1.41 14.76 18.71
N ILE A 102 -1.21 15.82 19.50
CA ILE A 102 -0.43 15.81 20.76
C ILE A 102 -1.00 14.78 21.76
N VAL A 103 -2.33 14.70 21.86
CA VAL A 103 -3.02 13.84 22.83
C VAL A 103 -3.36 12.46 22.26
N SER A 104 -3.63 12.35 20.96
CA SER A 104 -4.10 11.12 20.31
C SER A 104 -3.04 10.38 19.48
N GLY A 105 -1.86 10.97 19.26
CA GLY A 105 -0.79 10.38 18.45
C GLY A 105 -0.02 9.30 19.18
N LYS A 106 -0.41 8.03 19.01
CA LYS A 106 0.27 6.89 19.65
C LYS A 106 1.70 6.70 19.13
N HIS A 107 1.96 6.92 17.83
CA HIS A 107 3.30 6.72 17.25
C HIS A 107 4.19 7.94 17.39
N LEU A 108 3.60 9.13 17.42
CA LEU A 108 4.33 10.37 17.70
C LEU A 108 5.10 10.29 19.02
N ARG A 109 4.47 9.79 20.07
CA ARG A 109 5.12 9.60 21.38
C ARG A 109 6.28 8.61 21.32
N LYS A 110 6.12 7.50 20.58
CA LYS A 110 7.16 6.48 20.42
C LYS A 110 8.40 6.99 19.68
N ILE A 111 8.26 8.04 18.87
CA ILE A 111 9.37 8.71 18.18
C ILE A 111 10.05 9.74 19.10
N SER A 112 9.31 10.37 20.01
CA SER A 112 9.81 11.43 20.90
C SER A 112 10.77 10.90 21.98
N ASP A 113 10.51 9.72 22.54
CA ASP A 113 11.18 9.29 23.79
C ASP A 113 12.54 8.62 23.63
N ARG A 114 12.92 8.15 22.43
CA ARG A 114 14.11 7.28 22.29
C ARG A 114 15.23 7.79 21.38
N ASN A 115 14.99 8.84 20.60
CA ASN A 115 15.98 9.52 19.76
C ASN A 115 15.25 10.65 19.00
N ARG A 116 15.94 11.75 18.68
CA ARG A 116 15.64 12.70 17.58
C ARG A 116 14.94 14.03 17.93
N LYS A 117 15.76 15.02 18.27
CA LYS A 117 15.53 16.41 17.82
C LYS A 117 15.30 16.52 16.29
N SER A 118 15.80 15.57 15.48
CA SER A 118 15.73 15.60 14.00
C SER A 118 14.45 15.07 13.35
N ASN A 119 13.66 14.23 14.03
CA ASN A 119 12.49 13.56 13.44
C ASN A 119 11.17 14.06 14.02
N ALA A 120 11.18 14.54 15.27
CA ALA A 120 10.16 15.47 15.72
C ALA A 120 10.21 16.77 14.88
N ALA A 121 11.41 17.24 14.52
CA ALA A 121 11.58 18.35 13.57
C ALA A 121 11.07 18.04 12.14
N ALA A 122 11.15 16.77 11.71
CA ALA A 122 10.58 16.35 10.42
C ALA A 122 9.03 16.43 10.41
N LEU A 123 8.41 16.40 11.59
CA LEU A 123 6.99 16.60 11.82
C LEU A 123 6.66 18.05 12.28
N ASP A 124 7.66 18.93 12.36
CA ASP A 124 7.53 20.34 12.80
C ASP A 124 7.32 21.28 11.59
N SER A 125 7.87 22.50 11.56
CA SER A 125 7.58 23.57 10.56
C SER A 125 7.65 23.19 9.07
N GLN A 126 8.23 22.04 8.72
CA GLN A 126 8.29 21.46 7.37
C GLN A 126 7.34 20.26 7.17
N SER A 127 6.33 20.10 8.04
CA SER A 127 5.45 18.92 8.08
C SER A 127 4.67 18.71 6.78
N ALA A 128 4.25 19.79 6.10
CA ALA A 128 3.51 19.72 4.85
C ALA A 128 4.40 19.18 3.72
N ASP A 129 5.55 19.81 3.48
CA ASP A 129 6.51 19.36 2.45
C ASP A 129 7.00 17.92 2.71
N ASN A 130 7.19 17.55 3.97
CA ASN A 130 7.60 16.19 4.34
C ASN A 130 6.44 15.18 4.20
N ALA A 131 5.21 15.58 4.50
CA ALA A 131 4.02 14.75 4.25
C ALA A 131 3.79 14.55 2.75
N GLU A 132 3.96 15.59 1.92
CA GLU A 132 3.90 15.49 0.45
C GLU A 132 4.96 14.53 -0.09
N LYS A 133 6.22 14.66 0.38
CA LYS A 133 7.30 13.71 0.05
C LYS A 133 6.97 12.29 0.48
N PHE A 134 6.40 12.11 1.67
CA PHE A 134 6.01 10.80 2.20
C PHE A 134 4.94 10.14 1.31
N ILE A 135 3.87 10.87 1.00
CA ILE A 135 2.77 10.42 0.17
C ILE A 135 3.26 10.08 -1.24
N THR A 136 4.07 10.95 -1.83
CA THR A 136 4.67 10.74 -3.17
C THR A 136 5.58 9.51 -3.19
N THR A 137 6.46 9.36 -2.19
CA THR A 137 7.40 8.24 -2.09
C THR A 137 6.69 6.91 -1.88
N ARG A 138 5.63 6.91 -1.07
CA ARG A 138 4.83 5.72 -0.78
C ARG A 138 3.70 5.47 -1.77
N LYS A 139 3.55 6.34 -2.77
CA LYS A 139 2.48 6.28 -3.78
C LYS A 139 1.10 6.17 -3.13
N ILE A 140 0.90 6.94 -2.07
CA ILE A 140 -0.39 7.02 -1.38
C ILE A 140 -1.19 8.08 -2.12
N ASP A 141 -2.34 7.71 -2.66
CA ASP A 141 -3.14 8.52 -3.58
C ASP A 141 -4.52 8.89 -3.04
N SER A 142 -4.97 8.20 -1.99
CA SER A 142 -6.29 8.33 -1.37
C SER A 142 -6.24 8.05 0.12
N PHE A 143 -7.27 8.47 0.85
CA PHE A 143 -7.38 8.12 2.26
C PHE A 143 -7.65 6.63 2.49
N GLU A 144 -8.23 5.94 1.50
CA GLU A 144 -8.39 4.49 1.54
C GLU A 144 -7.03 3.78 1.42
N SER A 145 -6.17 4.21 0.48
CA SER A 145 -4.81 3.65 0.37
C SER A 145 -3.94 4.01 1.57
N LEU A 146 -4.12 5.21 2.15
CA LEU A 146 -3.50 5.60 3.43
C LEU A 146 -3.93 4.67 4.58
N ALA A 147 -5.21 4.34 4.68
CA ALA A 147 -5.74 3.44 5.72
C ALA A 147 -5.18 2.02 5.56
N LYS A 148 -5.16 1.48 4.34
CA LYS A 148 -4.56 0.17 4.02
C LYS A 148 -3.06 0.15 4.36
N PHE A 149 -2.34 1.20 3.95
CA PHE A 149 -0.92 1.38 4.28
C PHE A 149 -0.70 1.39 5.80
N THR A 150 -1.53 2.13 6.54
CA THR A 150 -1.43 2.24 7.99
C THR A 150 -1.65 0.89 8.67
N ALA A 151 -2.65 0.11 8.24
CA ALA A 151 -2.93 -1.21 8.79
C ALA A 151 -1.77 -2.20 8.54
N ASP A 152 -1.23 -2.23 7.32
CA ASP A 152 -0.07 -3.07 6.95
C ASP A 152 1.16 -2.71 7.80
N ARG A 153 1.47 -1.41 7.93
CA ARG A 153 2.61 -0.94 8.71
C ARG A 153 2.43 -1.15 10.20
N GLU A 154 1.21 -1.07 10.72
CA GLU A 154 0.90 -1.39 12.11
C GLU A 154 1.19 -2.86 12.42
N GLN A 155 0.71 -3.76 11.56
CA GLN A 155 0.96 -5.20 11.69
C GLN A 155 2.45 -5.48 11.67
N LYS A 156 3.18 -4.89 10.72
CA LYS A 156 4.64 -5.01 10.65
C LYS A 156 5.32 -4.45 11.90
N TYR A 157 4.87 -3.31 12.41
CA TYR A 157 5.42 -2.72 13.62
C TYR A 157 5.28 -3.65 14.84
N GLN A 158 4.10 -4.26 15.01
CA GLN A 158 3.84 -5.22 16.08
C GLN A 158 4.73 -6.46 15.97
N GLN A 159 4.91 -7.00 14.76
CA GLN A 159 5.84 -8.11 14.50
C GLN A 159 7.29 -7.72 14.84
N LEU A 160 7.72 -6.53 14.45
CA LEU A 160 9.06 -6.06 14.81
C LEU A 160 9.19 -5.88 16.33
N GLU A 161 8.15 -5.43 17.02
CA GLU A 161 8.15 -5.26 18.49
C GLU A 161 8.33 -6.59 19.22
N THR A 162 7.63 -7.65 18.81
CA THR A 162 7.77 -8.98 19.40
C THR A 162 9.16 -9.57 19.14
N VAL A 163 9.68 -9.47 17.91
CA VAL A 163 11.02 -9.95 17.55
C VAL A 163 12.11 -9.17 18.28
N HIS A 164 11.96 -7.85 18.42
CA HIS A 164 12.93 -7.03 19.12
C HIS A 164 12.94 -7.32 20.63
N LEU A 165 11.78 -7.58 21.23
CA LEU A 165 11.68 -7.97 22.64
C LEU A 165 12.36 -9.32 22.89
N SER A 166 12.08 -10.33 22.06
CA SER A 166 12.70 -11.65 22.21
C SER A 166 14.22 -11.59 22.00
N LYS A 167 14.69 -10.82 21.02
CA LYS A 167 16.14 -10.57 20.82
C LYS A 167 16.76 -9.83 22.00
N ARG A 168 16.07 -8.83 22.57
CA ARG A 168 16.53 -8.13 23.79
C ARG A 168 16.72 -9.10 24.95
N GLN A 169 15.75 -9.99 25.19
CA GLN A 169 15.84 -10.99 26.25
C GLN A 169 17.00 -11.96 26.02
N LYS A 170 17.15 -12.47 24.78
CA LYS A 170 18.24 -13.35 24.39
C LYS A 170 19.61 -12.70 24.57
N LEU A 171 19.73 -11.43 24.15
CA LEU A 171 20.96 -10.65 24.26
C LEU A 171 21.33 -10.34 25.71
N ASN A 172 20.35 -10.05 26.57
CA ASN A 172 20.57 -9.89 28.01
C ASN A 172 21.09 -11.20 28.62
N ARG A 173 20.44 -12.34 28.36
CA ARG A 173 20.89 -13.65 28.83
C ARG A 173 22.32 -13.96 28.38
N LEU A 174 22.60 -13.79 27.09
CA LEU A 174 23.92 -14.04 26.52
C LEU A 174 24.98 -13.10 27.08
N LYS A 175 24.66 -11.85 27.42
CA LYS A 175 25.62 -10.93 28.08
C LYS A 175 25.91 -11.31 29.53
N GLU A 176 24.99 -11.97 30.21
CA GLU A 176 25.20 -12.47 31.59
C GLU A 176 26.04 -13.75 31.62
N LEU A 177 25.96 -14.61 30.59
CA LEU A 177 26.72 -15.88 30.52
C LEU A 177 28.25 -15.71 30.61
N PRO A 178 28.91 -14.87 29.80
CA PRO A 178 30.35 -14.62 29.93
C PRO A 178 30.75 -14.02 31.28
N LYS A 179 29.92 -13.14 31.85
CA LYS A 179 30.17 -12.55 33.18
C LYS A 179 30.16 -13.62 34.26
N MET A 180 29.14 -14.48 34.25
CA MET A 180 29.03 -15.60 35.19
C MET A 180 30.13 -16.63 34.99
N TYR A 181 30.50 -16.93 33.75
CA TYR A 181 31.60 -17.84 33.46
C TYR A 181 32.95 -17.30 33.95
N ALA A 182 33.21 -16.00 33.83
CA ALA A 182 34.44 -15.40 34.35
C ALA A 182 34.59 -15.56 35.87
N LEU A 183 33.47 -15.53 36.62
CA LEU A 183 33.45 -15.80 38.06
C LEU A 183 33.57 -17.30 38.38
N TYR A 184 32.94 -18.14 37.56
CA TYR A 184 32.88 -19.59 37.78
C TYR A 184 34.17 -20.32 37.41
N ALA A 185 34.82 -19.96 36.30
CA ALA A 185 36.01 -20.63 35.77
C ALA A 185 37.17 -20.80 36.79
N PRO A 186 37.61 -19.77 37.54
CA PRO A 186 38.68 -19.93 38.51
C PRO A 186 38.27 -20.84 39.67
N ILE A 187 37.03 -20.74 40.16
CA ILE A 187 36.52 -21.55 41.27
C ILE A 187 36.33 -23.01 40.84
N GLN A 188 35.93 -23.24 39.58
CA GLN A 188 35.85 -24.57 38.99
C GLN A 188 37.25 -25.21 38.90
N ALA A 189 38.28 -24.43 38.56
CA ALA A 189 39.66 -24.92 38.53
C ALA A 189 40.14 -25.32 39.93
N THR A 190 39.93 -24.46 40.95
CA THR A 190 40.29 -24.79 42.34
C THR A 190 39.54 -26.01 42.86
N TYR A 191 38.26 -26.15 42.50
CA TYR A 191 37.47 -27.32 42.88
C TYR A 191 38.03 -28.59 42.24
N LYS A 192 38.36 -28.57 40.94
CA LYS A 192 38.94 -29.72 40.24
C LYS A 192 40.31 -30.11 40.80
N GLU A 193 41.15 -29.13 41.12
CA GLU A 193 42.45 -29.35 41.74
C GLU A 193 42.32 -29.99 43.13
N SER A 194 41.45 -29.45 44.00
CA SER A 194 41.08 -30.07 45.28
C SER A 194 40.63 -31.52 45.14
N GLN A 195 39.80 -31.83 44.13
CA GLN A 195 39.32 -33.20 43.87
C GLN A 195 40.42 -34.14 43.38
N SER A 196 41.47 -33.63 42.74
CA SER A 196 42.62 -34.41 42.28
C SER A 196 43.61 -34.73 43.41
N LEU A 197 43.66 -33.89 44.45
CA LEU A 197 44.51 -34.07 45.62
C LEU A 197 43.94 -35.13 46.57
N LYS A 198 44.82 -35.79 47.33
CA LYS A 198 44.45 -36.81 48.32
C LYS A 198 45.21 -36.61 49.64
N GLY A 199 44.64 -37.09 50.75
CA GLY A 199 45.27 -37.07 52.07
C GLY A 199 45.59 -35.66 52.59
N LEU A 200 46.78 -35.50 53.19
CA LEU A 200 47.23 -34.24 53.81
C LEU A 200 47.37 -33.08 52.82
N ALA A 201 47.72 -33.36 51.56
CA ALA A 201 47.84 -32.34 50.53
C ALA A 201 46.48 -31.68 50.23
N LYS A 202 45.42 -32.49 50.14
CA LYS A 202 44.04 -31.99 49.99
C LYS A 202 43.60 -31.17 51.20
N MET A 203 43.88 -31.65 52.41
CA MET A 203 43.49 -30.94 53.64
C MET A 203 44.11 -29.54 53.72
N ARG A 204 45.38 -29.38 53.32
CA ARG A 204 46.03 -28.06 53.28
C ARG A 204 45.42 -27.16 52.19
N TYR A 205 45.25 -27.69 51.00
CA TYR A 205 44.67 -26.97 49.86
C TYR A 205 43.23 -26.50 50.14
N ASP A 206 42.39 -27.37 50.70
CA ASP A 206 40.99 -27.03 51.04
C ASP A 206 40.91 -25.98 52.14
N LYS A 207 41.88 -25.95 53.07
CA LYS A 207 41.97 -24.92 54.11
C LYS A 207 42.37 -23.56 53.52
N GLU A 208 43.27 -23.54 52.55
CA GLU A 208 43.72 -22.32 51.85
C GLU A 208 42.65 -21.76 50.90
N HIS A 209 41.86 -22.63 50.25
CA HIS A 209 40.83 -22.25 49.29
C HIS A 209 39.39 -22.38 49.82
N LYS A 210 39.21 -22.39 51.15
CA LYS A 210 37.92 -22.63 51.82
C LYS A 210 36.78 -21.74 51.29
N ASP A 211 37.04 -20.46 51.10
CA ASP A 211 36.03 -19.49 50.65
C ASP A 211 35.59 -19.74 49.20
N SER A 212 36.53 -20.12 48.32
CA SER A 212 36.23 -20.46 46.92
C SER A 212 35.44 -21.76 46.82
N LEU A 213 35.83 -22.78 47.60
CA LEU A 213 35.15 -24.08 47.63
C LEU A 213 33.72 -23.95 48.19
N SER A 214 33.51 -23.10 49.19
CA SER A 214 32.17 -22.84 49.74
C SER A 214 31.23 -22.17 48.74
N LYS A 215 31.74 -21.30 47.86
CA LYS A 215 30.95 -20.56 46.85
C LYS A 215 30.65 -21.37 45.58
N TYR A 216 31.34 -22.50 45.41
CA TYR A 216 31.21 -23.33 44.21
C TYR A 216 29.79 -23.86 43.95
N PRO A 217 29.04 -24.40 44.94
CA PRO A 217 27.69 -24.93 44.72
C PRO A 217 26.73 -23.85 44.19
N GLU A 218 26.73 -22.67 44.83
CA GLU A 218 25.88 -21.54 44.44
C GLU A 218 26.18 -21.05 43.02
N LEU A 219 27.46 -20.89 42.68
CA LEU A 219 27.88 -20.45 41.35
C LEU A 219 27.58 -21.50 40.28
N LYS A 220 27.70 -22.79 40.61
CA LYS A 220 27.36 -23.88 39.71
C LYS A 220 25.86 -23.89 39.40
N GLU A 221 25.02 -23.76 40.42
CA GLU A 221 23.55 -23.70 40.24
C GLU A 221 23.14 -22.47 39.42
N ARG A 222 23.69 -21.30 39.76
CA ARG A 222 23.41 -20.07 39.01
C ARG A 222 23.90 -20.15 37.56
N MET A 223 25.07 -20.75 37.31
CA MET A 223 25.56 -21.00 35.94
C MET A 223 24.65 -21.97 35.19
N GLN A 224 24.20 -23.05 35.82
CA GLN A 224 23.28 -24.02 35.23
C GLN A 224 21.92 -23.42 34.90
N SER A 225 21.40 -22.52 35.74
CA SER A 225 20.11 -21.83 35.50
C SER A 225 20.10 -20.93 34.25
N LEU A 226 21.28 -20.44 33.82
CA LEU A 226 21.41 -19.56 32.65
C LEU A 226 21.58 -20.33 31.33
N LEU A 227 21.99 -21.59 31.40
CA LEU A 227 22.14 -22.46 30.24
C LEU A 227 20.78 -23.04 29.86
N GLN A 228 20.38 -22.89 28.60
CA GLN A 228 19.17 -23.55 28.09
C GLN A 228 19.49 -24.98 27.65
N ASN A 229 18.64 -25.95 28.00
CA ASN A 229 18.61 -27.34 27.53
C ASN A 229 19.90 -27.86 26.86
N GLY A 230 20.94 -28.15 27.66
CA GLY A 230 22.15 -28.82 27.18
C GLY A 230 23.18 -27.94 26.45
N GLU A 231 23.06 -26.61 26.48
CA GLU A 231 24.10 -25.69 25.98
C GLU A 231 25.46 -25.98 26.65
N LYS A 232 26.50 -26.15 25.84
CA LYS A 232 27.88 -26.32 26.33
C LYS A 232 28.46 -24.95 26.72
N ILE A 233 29.37 -24.96 27.69
CA ILE A 233 30.06 -23.76 28.16
C ILE A 233 31.18 -23.39 27.17
N THR A 234 30.88 -22.46 26.27
CA THR A 234 31.77 -22.02 25.18
C THR A 234 31.82 -20.49 25.07
N PRO A 235 32.63 -19.81 25.91
CA PRO A 235 32.67 -18.34 25.96
C PRO A 235 32.95 -17.66 24.62
N LYS A 236 33.79 -18.27 23.78
CA LYS A 236 34.09 -17.78 22.42
C LYS A 236 32.85 -17.78 21.52
N GLN A 237 32.00 -18.80 21.63
CA GLN A 237 30.76 -18.90 20.85
C GLN A 237 29.73 -17.88 21.34
N TRP A 238 29.58 -17.70 22.66
CA TRP A 238 28.67 -16.68 23.21
C TRP A 238 29.08 -15.27 22.77
N ASN A 239 30.37 -14.94 22.80
CA ASN A 239 30.84 -13.64 22.35
C ASN A 239 30.56 -13.39 20.86
N ALA A 240 30.75 -14.40 20.01
CA ALA A 240 30.40 -14.31 18.59
C ALA A 240 28.88 -14.13 18.39
N GLU A 241 28.06 -14.89 19.14
CA GLU A 241 26.60 -14.78 19.08
C GLU A 241 26.09 -13.42 19.58
N ILE A 242 26.68 -12.86 20.64
CA ILE A 242 26.37 -11.51 21.13
C ILE A 242 26.64 -10.48 20.04
N GLN A 243 27.78 -10.55 19.35
CA GLN A 243 28.11 -9.61 18.28
C GLN A 243 27.10 -9.70 17.13
N SER A 244 26.79 -10.92 16.67
CA SER A 244 25.78 -11.15 15.63
C SER A 244 24.41 -10.61 16.06
N LEU A 245 23.92 -11.00 17.23
CA LEU A 245 22.61 -10.58 17.73
C LEU A 245 22.55 -9.08 18.00
N GLN A 246 23.63 -8.45 18.42
CA GLN A 246 23.68 -7.00 18.61
C GLN A 246 23.48 -6.27 17.28
N SER A 247 24.15 -6.71 16.21
CA SER A 247 23.98 -6.12 14.88
C SER A 247 22.54 -6.28 14.35
N GLU A 248 21.92 -7.46 14.56
CA GLU A 248 20.54 -7.71 14.18
C GLU A 248 19.56 -6.87 15.02
N TYR A 249 19.81 -6.76 16.32
CA TYR A 249 19.04 -5.93 17.24
C TYR A 249 19.05 -4.46 16.81
N ASP A 250 20.22 -3.92 16.49
CA ASP A 250 20.39 -2.54 16.04
C ASP A 250 19.70 -2.31 14.68
N SER A 251 19.77 -3.28 13.77
CA SER A 251 19.06 -3.24 12.48
C SER A 251 17.54 -3.20 12.67
N ILE A 252 17.00 -4.07 13.51
CA ILE A 252 15.56 -4.12 13.83
C ILE A 252 15.13 -2.82 14.53
N GLY A 253 15.94 -2.30 15.46
CA GLY A 253 15.68 -1.02 16.10
C GLY A 253 15.59 0.13 15.08
N LYS A 254 16.46 0.16 14.07
CA LYS A 254 16.39 1.13 12.97
C LYS A 254 15.10 0.96 12.16
N GLU A 255 14.71 -0.28 11.84
CA GLU A 255 13.49 -0.57 11.09
C GLU A 255 12.21 -0.22 11.86
N GLN A 256 12.16 -0.54 13.16
CA GLN A 256 11.08 -0.11 14.06
C GLN A 256 10.93 1.40 14.07
N THR A 257 12.05 2.11 14.17
CA THR A 257 12.03 3.57 14.24
C THR A 257 11.56 4.17 12.91
N LYS A 258 11.96 3.59 11.77
CA LYS A 258 11.45 3.98 10.44
C LYS A 258 9.94 3.75 10.34
N THR A 259 9.47 2.56 10.71
CA THR A 259 8.06 2.17 10.65
C THR A 259 7.19 3.05 11.55
N ALA A 260 7.65 3.34 12.78
CA ALA A 260 6.98 4.28 13.67
C ALA A 260 6.87 5.69 13.06
N THR A 261 7.91 6.15 12.36
CA THR A 261 7.92 7.46 11.69
C THR A 261 6.86 7.54 10.59
N GLU A 262 6.71 6.48 9.80
CA GLU A 262 5.70 6.41 8.74
C GLU A 262 4.28 6.37 9.31
N LEU A 263 4.07 5.59 10.37
CA LEU A 263 2.79 5.53 11.07
C LEU A 263 2.43 6.90 11.68
N ALA A 264 3.42 7.63 12.22
CA ALA A 264 3.21 8.98 12.70
C ALA A 264 2.83 9.97 11.58
N TYR A 265 3.42 9.88 10.39
CA TYR A 265 2.98 10.69 9.25
C TYR A 265 1.53 10.38 8.88
N ALA A 266 1.17 9.10 8.82
CA ALA A 266 -0.21 8.70 8.53
C ALA A 266 -1.21 9.19 9.59
N GLU A 267 -0.82 9.19 10.87
CA GLU A 267 -1.61 9.75 11.98
C GLU A 267 -1.82 11.25 11.83
N VAL A 268 -0.76 12.00 11.53
CA VAL A 268 -0.83 13.45 11.33
C VAL A 268 -1.75 13.79 10.16
N ILE A 269 -1.56 13.11 9.02
CA ILE A 269 -2.40 13.31 7.82
C ILE A 269 -3.87 13.01 8.13
N SER A 270 -4.14 11.88 8.80
CA SER A 270 -5.51 11.48 9.16
C SER A 270 -6.16 12.43 10.15
N TYR A 271 -5.39 12.96 11.11
CA TYR A 271 -5.85 13.93 12.09
C TYR A 271 -6.21 15.27 11.43
N ASN A 272 -5.36 15.76 10.53
CA ASN A 272 -5.58 17.00 9.82
C ASN A 272 -6.79 16.93 8.89
N LYS A 273 -7.02 15.79 8.23
CA LYS A 273 -8.24 15.57 7.46
C LYS A 273 -9.49 15.78 8.32
N LYS A 274 -9.57 15.10 9.47
CA LYS A 274 -10.71 15.21 10.39
C LYS A 274 -10.91 16.63 10.90
N ASN A 275 -9.83 17.36 11.16
CA ASN A 275 -9.91 18.76 11.59
C ASN A 275 -10.40 19.67 10.48
N LEU A 276 -9.90 19.50 9.25
CA LEU A 276 -10.32 20.27 8.09
C LEU A 276 -11.81 20.05 7.79
N ASP A 277 -12.28 18.80 7.79
CA ASP A 277 -13.68 18.45 7.58
C ASP A 277 -14.57 19.15 8.63
N ARG A 278 -14.16 19.15 9.90
CA ARG A 278 -14.86 19.84 10.99
C ARG A 278 -14.88 21.36 10.82
N GLU A 279 -13.79 21.96 10.36
CA GLU A 279 -13.72 23.40 10.10
C GLU A 279 -14.66 23.82 8.95
N LEU A 280 -14.65 23.06 7.85
CA LEU A 280 -15.54 23.28 6.71
C LEU A 280 -17.02 23.14 7.09
N GLU A 281 -17.37 22.13 7.88
CA GLU A 281 -18.74 21.99 8.41
C GLU A 281 -19.14 23.17 9.29
N ASN A 282 -18.24 23.66 10.15
CA ASN A 282 -18.51 24.79 11.01
C ASN A 282 -18.73 26.08 10.21
N GLU A 283 -17.91 26.33 9.19
CA GLU A 283 -18.06 27.46 8.26
C GLU A 283 -19.41 27.42 7.54
N SER A 284 -19.79 26.25 7.01
CA SER A 284 -21.08 26.04 6.34
C SER A 284 -22.26 26.33 7.29
N ARG A 285 -22.20 25.83 8.54
CA ARG A 285 -23.21 26.12 9.56
C ARG A 285 -23.28 27.60 9.91
N GLN A 286 -22.14 28.29 10.00
CA GLN A 286 -22.12 29.74 10.25
C GLN A 286 -22.72 30.53 9.09
N HIS A 287 -22.36 30.20 7.86
CA HIS A 287 -22.89 30.84 6.66
C HIS A 287 -24.41 30.67 6.56
N ASN A 288 -24.94 29.45 6.79
CA ASN A 288 -26.39 29.22 6.82
C ASN A 288 -27.10 30.02 7.92
N ARG A 289 -26.48 30.19 9.11
CA ARG A 289 -27.03 31.04 10.17
C ARG A 289 -27.05 32.52 9.80
N GLN A 290 -26.06 33.00 9.04
CA GLN A 290 -26.01 34.39 8.56
C GLN A 290 -27.05 34.66 7.47
N GLN A 291 -27.26 33.70 6.55
CA GLN A 291 -28.27 33.82 5.50
C GLN A 291 -29.71 33.70 6.02
N GLY A 292 -29.93 32.94 7.10
CA GLY A 292 -31.24 32.79 7.75
C GLY A 292 -31.64 33.93 8.69
N ARG A 293 -30.84 35.01 8.81
CA ARG A 293 -31.18 36.16 9.64
C ARG A 293 -32.11 37.11 8.84
N PRO A 294 -33.41 37.26 9.18
CA PRO A 294 -34.25 38.23 8.50
C PRO A 294 -33.70 39.64 8.73
N LYS A 295 -33.60 40.44 7.65
CA LYS A 295 -33.29 41.88 7.69
C LYS A 295 -34.36 42.60 8.53
N ARG A 296 -34.18 42.65 9.85
CA ARG A 296 -34.96 43.52 10.74
C ARG A 296 -34.10 44.74 11.07
N ARG A 297 -33.98 45.66 10.11
CA ARG A 297 -33.47 47.03 10.28
C ARG A 297 -33.63 47.76 8.96
N GLU A 298 -34.83 48.28 8.73
CA GLU A 298 -35.15 49.39 7.82
C GLU A 298 -36.64 49.66 8.05
N GLU A 299 -36.96 50.32 9.17
CA GLU A 299 -38.25 50.99 9.45
C GLU A 299 -38.14 51.60 10.85
N ALA A 300 -37.36 52.69 10.94
CA ALA A 300 -37.38 53.64 12.04
C ALA A 300 -36.61 54.90 11.64
N ILE A 301 -37.10 55.62 10.64
CA ILE A 301 -36.98 57.09 10.51
C ILE A 301 -38.29 57.59 9.91
#